data_AF-A0A351HAI9-F1
#
_entry.id   AF-A0A351HAI9-F1
#
_cell.length_a   1.000
_cell.length_b   1.000
_cell.length_c   1.000
_cell.angle_alpha   90.00
_cell.angle_beta   90.00
_cell.angle_gamma   90.00
#
_symmetry.space_group_name_H-M   'P 1'
#
loop_
_entity.id
_entity.type
_entity.pdbx_description
1 polymer ?
#
loop_
_entity_poly.entity_id
_entity_poly.type
_entity_poly.pdbx_seq_one_letter_code
_entity_poly.pdbx_strand_id
1 'polypeptide(L)'
;DKAKRVFEGLDAEIVFALKANSNPALLKIMAEEGIGADVVSRGELLASKMAGMKRILWNGNGKTHGDIVHFTNQGVDTVCIDSLQELPLWDGIDVVKLL
;
A
#
# COMPACT_ATOMS: atom_id res chain seq x y z
N ASP A 1 3.36 10.85 -15.62
CA ASP A 1 3.71 12.28 -15.79
C ASP A 1 2.69 13.29 -15.28
N LYS A 2 1.52 13.44 -15.90
CA LYS A 2 0.59 14.55 -15.56
C LYS A 2 0.28 14.66 -14.06
N ALA A 3 -0.01 13.54 -13.40
CA ALA A 3 -0.28 13.52 -11.96
C ALA A 3 0.93 13.95 -11.12
N LYS A 4 2.14 13.50 -11.46
CA LYS A 4 3.38 13.87 -10.77
C LYS A 4 3.65 15.38 -10.83
N ARG A 5 3.41 15.99 -12.00
CA ARG A 5 3.66 17.43 -12.22
C ARG A 5 2.85 18.35 -11.30
N VAL A 6 1.64 17.93 -10.90
CA VAL A 6 0.78 18.71 -10.00
C VAL A 6 1.42 18.89 -8.62
N PHE A 7 2.28 17.94 -8.21
CA PHE A 7 2.94 17.94 -6.91
C PHE A 7 4.44 18.29 -7.00
N GLU A 8 4.91 18.86 -8.13
CA GLU A 8 6.30 19.32 -8.26
C GLU A 8 6.64 20.36 -7.18
N GLY A 9 7.77 20.17 -6.50
CA GLY A 9 8.21 21.02 -5.40
C GLY A 9 7.63 20.66 -4.02
N LEU A 10 6.76 19.66 -3.94
CA LEU A 10 6.29 19.07 -2.69
C LEU A 10 6.97 17.71 -2.46
N ASP A 11 7.18 17.38 -1.18
CA ASP A 11 7.57 16.03 -0.78
C ASP A 11 6.33 15.13 -0.80
N ALA A 12 5.99 14.64 -1.99
CA ALA A 12 4.78 13.87 -2.26
C ALA A 12 5.10 12.55 -2.97
N GLU A 13 4.57 11.46 -2.42
CA GLU A 13 4.58 10.15 -3.06
C GLU A 13 3.25 9.90 -3.77
N ILE A 14 3.30 9.31 -4.97
CA ILE A 14 2.09 8.85 -5.67
C ILE A 14 1.99 7.33 -5.53
N VAL A 15 0.88 6.89 -4.95
CA VAL A 15 0.47 5.49 -4.90
C VAL A 15 -0.79 5.29 -5.73
N PHE A 16 -0.84 4.20 -6.50
CA PHE A 16 -2.00 3.84 -7.31
C PHE A 16 -2.92 2.90 -6.54
N ALA A 17 -4.21 3.20 -6.49
CA ALA A 17 -5.21 2.33 -5.87
C ALA A 17 -5.46 1.09 -6.74
N LEU A 18 -4.92 -0.06 -6.33
CA LEU A 18 -4.96 -1.30 -7.14
C LEU A 18 -6.37 -1.79 -7.42
N LYS A 19 -7.33 -1.51 -6.52
CA LYS A 19 -8.75 -1.81 -6.71
C LYS A 19 -9.36 -1.20 -7.98
N ALA A 20 -8.75 -0.12 -8.51
CA ALA A 20 -9.22 0.50 -9.75
C ALA A 20 -8.89 -0.36 -10.97
N ASN A 21 -7.70 -0.98 -11.00
CA ASN A 21 -7.30 -1.92 -12.04
C ASN A 21 -6.04 -2.70 -11.62
N SER A 22 -6.19 -4.01 -11.38
CA SER A 22 -5.09 -4.88 -10.94
C SER A 22 -4.48 -5.71 -12.07
N ASN A 23 -4.61 -5.28 -13.34
CA ASN A 23 -3.99 -5.97 -14.47
C ASN A 23 -2.45 -5.96 -14.35
N PRO A 24 -1.76 -7.12 -14.35
CA PRO A 24 -0.31 -7.17 -14.12
C PRO A 24 0.53 -6.34 -15.08
N ALA A 25 0.12 -6.20 -16.35
CA ALA A 25 0.87 -5.39 -17.32
C ALA A 25 0.79 -3.89 -16.98
N LEU A 26 -0.38 -3.41 -16.54
CA LEU A 26 -0.54 -2.02 -16.10
C LEU A 26 0.23 -1.74 -14.82
N LEU A 27 0.18 -2.66 -13.85
CA LEU A 27 0.93 -2.51 -12.61
C LEU A 27 2.43 -2.47 -12.86
N LYS A 28 2.95 -3.26 -13.80
CA LYS A 28 4.36 -3.21 -14.19
C LYS A 28 4.75 -1.84 -14.76
N ILE A 29 3.92 -1.26 -15.64
CA ILE A 29 4.15 0.09 -16.17
C ILE A 29 4.17 1.13 -15.03
N MET A 30 3.23 1.04 -14.10
CA MET A 30 3.20 1.94 -12.93
C MET A 30 4.47 1.80 -12.07
N ALA A 31 4.95 0.56 -11.86
CA ALA A 31 6.17 0.31 -11.11
C ALA A 31 7.43 0.86 -11.82
N GLU A 32 7.52 0.73 -13.14
CA GLU A 32 8.59 1.32 -13.96
C GLU A 32 8.59 2.86 -13.88
N GLU A 33 7.41 3.45 -13.76
CA GLU A 33 7.23 4.89 -13.47
C GLU A 33 7.52 5.26 -12.01
N GLY A 34 7.90 4.33 -11.15
CA GLY A 34 8.15 4.60 -9.72
C GLY A 34 6.90 4.95 -8.92
N ILE A 35 5.71 4.61 -9.42
CA ILE A 35 4.45 4.76 -8.70
C ILE A 35 4.30 3.59 -7.72
N GLY A 36 3.90 3.90 -6.49
CA GLY A 36 3.64 2.90 -5.45
C GLY A 36 2.25 2.26 -5.56
N ALA A 37 1.92 1.43 -4.57
CA ALA A 37 0.68 0.69 -4.48
C ALA A 37 -0.12 1.13 -3.25
N ASP A 38 -1.38 1.49 -3.45
CA ASP A 38 -2.40 1.51 -2.40
C ASP A 38 -3.21 0.21 -2.52
N VAL A 39 -3.09 -0.63 -1.49
CA VAL A 39 -3.66 -1.98 -1.46
C VAL A 39 -4.65 -2.12 -0.31
N VAL A 40 -5.65 -2.98 -0.49
CA VAL A 40 -6.65 -3.31 0.55
C VAL A 40 -6.77 -4.80 0.84
N SER A 41 -6.13 -5.66 0.05
CA SER A 41 -6.21 -7.12 0.20
C SER A 41 -4.89 -7.84 -0.07
N ARG A 42 -4.77 -9.08 0.42
CA ARG A 42 -3.58 -9.93 0.18
C ARG A 42 -3.32 -10.16 -1.31
N GLY A 43 -4.38 -10.27 -2.12
CA GLY A 43 -4.26 -10.44 -3.57
C GLY A 43 -3.65 -9.21 -4.24
N GLU A 44 -4.04 -8.02 -3.81
CA GLU A 44 -3.46 -6.77 -4.31
C GLU A 44 -2.02 -6.57 -3.84
N LEU A 45 -1.71 -6.91 -2.58
CA LEU A 45 -0.34 -6.94 -2.08
C LEU A 45 0.55 -7.87 -2.91
N LEU A 46 0.07 -9.08 -3.21
CA LEU A 46 0.79 -10.01 -4.07
C LEU A 46 1.00 -9.43 -5.47
N ALA A 47 -0.05 -8.87 -6.07
CA ALA A 47 0.03 -8.27 -7.41
C ALA A 47 1.02 -7.09 -7.47
N SER A 48 1.04 -6.21 -6.46
CA SER A 48 1.97 -5.09 -6.39
C SER A 48 3.43 -5.55 -6.24
N LYS A 49 3.68 -6.55 -5.39
CA LYS A 49 5.00 -7.16 -5.22
C LYS A 49 5.46 -7.84 -6.51
N MET A 50 4.60 -8.60 -7.19
CA MET A 50 4.92 -9.22 -8.48
C MET A 50 5.23 -8.20 -9.57
N ALA A 51 4.57 -7.04 -9.54
CA ALA A 51 4.84 -5.94 -10.46
C ALA A 51 6.13 -5.17 -10.13
N GLY A 52 6.75 -5.42 -8.96
CA GLY A 52 7.96 -4.72 -8.53
C GLY A 52 7.71 -3.33 -7.93
N MET A 53 6.49 -3.04 -7.49
CA MET A 53 6.17 -1.76 -6.82
C MET A 53 6.90 -1.68 -5.47
N LYS A 54 7.62 -0.58 -5.25
CA LYS A 54 8.52 -0.43 -4.09
C LYS A 54 7.87 0.21 -2.86
N ARG A 55 6.90 1.11 -3.06
CA ARG A 55 6.17 1.77 -1.96
C ARG A 55 4.79 1.16 -1.84
N ILE A 56 4.45 0.64 -0.67
CA ILE A 56 3.17 -0.01 -0.42
C ILE A 56 2.48 0.64 0.78
N LEU A 57 1.36 1.29 0.50
CA LEU A 57 0.39 1.79 1.46
C LEU A 57 -0.72 0.75 1.62
N TRP A 58 -1.00 0.33 2.85
CA TRP A 58 -2.11 -0.57 3.14
C TRP A 58 -3.29 0.18 3.77
N ASN A 59 -4.41 0.17 3.05
CA ASN A 59 -5.70 0.70 3.48
C ASN A 59 -6.71 -0.42 3.79
N GLY A 60 -7.87 -0.04 4.32
CA GLY A 60 -9.04 -0.91 4.47
C GLY A 60 -9.57 -0.99 5.89
N ASN A 61 -10.89 -1.10 6.04
CA ASN A 61 -11.60 -1.10 7.32
C ASN A 61 -11.80 -2.50 7.93
N GLY A 62 -11.50 -3.56 7.17
CA GLY A 62 -11.73 -4.95 7.55
C GLY A 62 -10.46 -5.72 7.91
N LYS A 63 -9.40 -5.05 8.36
CA LYS A 63 -8.11 -5.70 8.66
C LYS A 63 -8.28 -6.66 9.83
N THR A 64 -7.81 -7.89 9.67
CA THR A 64 -7.74 -8.86 10.78
C THR A 64 -6.33 -8.91 11.35
N HIS A 65 -6.17 -9.39 12.59
CA HIS A 65 -4.83 -9.64 13.15
C HIS A 65 -3.99 -10.56 12.26
N GLY A 66 -4.60 -11.56 11.61
CA GLY A 66 -3.92 -12.43 10.67
C GLY A 66 -3.44 -11.72 9.40
N ASP A 67 -4.17 -10.69 8.95
CA ASP A 67 -3.72 -9.82 7.85
C ASP A 67 -2.59 -8.91 8.31
N ILE A 68 -2.69 -8.36 9.51
CA ILE A 68 -1.67 -7.48 10.10
C ILE A 68 -0.31 -8.18 10.13
N VAL A 69 -0.27 -9.38 10.70
CA VAL A 69 0.94 -10.21 10.73
C VAL A 69 1.43 -10.54 9.32
N HIS A 70 0.53 -10.80 8.38
CA HIS A 70 0.92 -11.13 7.00
C HIS A 70 1.54 -9.92 6.29
N PHE A 71 0.85 -8.78 6.28
CA PHE A 71 1.28 -7.57 5.57
C PHE A 71 2.59 -7.01 6.13
N THR A 72 2.76 -7.02 7.46
CA THR A 72 4.01 -6.60 8.10
C THR A 72 5.18 -7.49 7.71
N ASN A 73 5.00 -8.82 7.75
CA ASN A 73 6.02 -9.76 7.28
C ASN A 73 6.37 -9.63 5.79
N GLN A 74 5.43 -9.15 4.97
CA GLN A 74 5.67 -8.85 3.56
C GLN A 74 6.33 -7.48 3.32
N GLY A 75 6.64 -6.72 4.38
CA GLY A 75 7.28 -5.42 4.29
C GLY A 75 6.38 -4.38 3.62
N VAL A 76 5.21 -4.14 4.21
CA VAL A 76 4.39 -2.94 3.95
C VAL A 76 5.11 -1.71 4.53
N ASP A 77 5.07 -0.59 3.83
CA ASP A 77 5.78 0.62 4.25
C ASP A 77 4.95 1.48 5.20
N THR A 78 3.67 1.63 4.89
CA THR A 78 2.75 2.49 5.63
C THR A 78 1.39 1.84 5.75
N VAL A 79 0.76 2.01 6.90
CA VAL A 79 -0.57 1.50 7.19
C VAL A 79 -1.47 2.67 7.54
N CYS A 80 -2.63 2.76 6.91
CA CYS A 80 -3.70 3.66 7.32
C CYS A 80 -4.59 2.96 8.35
N ILE A 81 -4.66 3.50 9.57
CA ILE A 81 -5.56 2.98 10.61
C ILE A 81 -6.96 3.54 10.37
N ASP A 82 -7.95 2.67 10.16
CA ASP A 82 -9.29 3.10 9.73
C ASP A 82 -10.20 3.49 10.91
N SER A 83 -9.94 2.92 12.10
CA SER A 83 -10.78 3.15 13.28
C SER A 83 -10.04 2.92 14.60
N LEU A 84 -10.59 3.47 15.69
CA LEU A 84 -10.07 3.20 17.04
C LEU A 84 -10.22 1.73 17.44
N GLN A 85 -11.21 1.02 16.88
CA GLN A 85 -11.43 -0.40 17.10
C GLN A 85 -10.36 -1.27 16.45
N GLU A 86 -9.64 -0.75 15.45
CA GLU A 86 -8.54 -1.45 14.80
C GLU A 86 -7.26 -1.43 15.66
N LEU A 87 -7.03 -0.35 16.43
CA LEU A 87 -5.79 -0.15 17.18
C LEU A 87 -5.37 -1.34 18.06
N PRO A 88 -6.26 -1.98 18.85
CA PRO A 88 -5.86 -3.13 19.67
C PRO A 88 -5.38 -4.34 18.87
N LEU A 89 -5.68 -4.43 17.56
CA LEU A 89 -5.19 -5.51 16.70
C LEU A 89 -3.71 -5.36 16.33
N TRP A 90 -3.12 -4.19 16.58
CA TRP A 90 -1.72 -3.86 16.29
C TRP A 90 -0.80 -4.01 17.51
N ASP A 91 -1.33 -4.40 18.66
CA ASP A 91 -0.54 -4.58 19.88
C ASP A 91 0.59 -5.61 19.67
N GLY A 92 1.83 -5.19 19.93
CA GLY A 92 3.01 -6.03 19.77
C GLY A 92 3.49 -6.21 18.33
N ILE A 93 2.97 -5.42 17.38
CA ILE A 93 3.39 -5.44 15.98
C ILE A 93 4.29 -4.23 15.68
N ASP A 94 5.52 -4.49 15.24
CA ASP A 94 6.43 -3.44 14.80
C ASP A 94 6.04 -2.96 13.39
N VAL A 95 5.57 -1.72 13.29
CA VAL A 95 5.26 -1.05 12.02
C VAL A 95 6.18 0.12 11.77
N VAL A 96 6.56 0.30 10.50
CA VAL A 96 7.49 1.35 10.07
C VAL A 96 6.84 2.73 10.15
N LYS A 97 5.58 2.85 9.72
CA LYS A 97 4.85 4.11 9.70
C LYS A 97 3.33 3.88 9.76
N LEU A 98 2.68 4.66 10.63
CA LEU A 98 1.22 4.78 10.69
C LEU A 98 0.81 6.13 10.08
N LEU A 99 -0.26 6.10 9.28
CA LEU A 99 -0.96 7.28 8.73
C LEU A 99 -2.34 7.40 9.37
#